data_AF-A0A0L0UIV5-F1
#
_entry.id   AF-A0A0L0UIV5-F1
#
_cell.length_a   1.000
_cell.length_b   1.000
_cell.length_c   1.000
_cell.angle_alpha   90.00
_cell.angle_beta   90.00
_cell.angle_gamma   90.00
#
_symmetry.space_group_name_H-M   'P 1'
#
loop_
_entity.id
_entity.type
_entity.pdbx_description
1 polymer ?
#
loop_
_entity_poly.entity_id
_entity_poly.type
_entity_poly.pdbx_seq_one_letter_code
_entity_poly.pdbx_strand_id
1 'polypeptide(L)' 'MTYLLSLILNPVYCDAPEPWQIGFQDGASPTFEGITELHNAIFFYLLVILVG' A
#
# COMPACT_ATOMS: atom_id res chain seq x y z
N MET A 1 21.08 -21.89 -18.59
CA MET A 1 19.88 -22.68 -18.23
C MET A 1 19.44 -22.52 -16.78
N THR A 2 20.36 -22.29 -15.85
CA THR A 2 20.03 -22.02 -14.43
C THR A 2 19.29 -20.70 -14.21
N TYR A 3 19.62 -19.65 -14.96
CA TYR A 3 18.97 -18.32 -14.86
C TYR A 3 17.49 -18.31 -15.28
N LEU A 4 17.12 -19.20 -16.19
CA LEU A 4 15.75 -19.32 -16.71
C LEU A 4 14.88 -20.08 -15.69
N LEU A 5 15.46 -21.12 -15.08
CA LEU A 5 14.84 -21.84 -13.96
C LEU A 5 14.68 -20.94 -12.72
N SER A 6 15.66 -20.08 -12.43
CA SER A 6 15.56 -19.12 -11.32
C SER A 6 14.52 -18.03 -11.54
N LEU A 7 14.16 -17.70 -12.79
CA LEU A 7 13.11 -16.72 -13.10
C LEU A 7 11.70 -17.28 -12.78
N ILE A 8 11.49 -18.59 -12.97
CA ILE A 8 10.20 -19.26 -12.76
C ILE A 8 10.00 -19.61 -11.27
N LEU A 9 11.08 -19.91 -10.56
CA LEU A 9 11.02 -20.42 -9.18
C LEU A 9 11.26 -19.37 -8.09
N ASN A 10 11.71 -18.15 -8.43
CA ASN A 10 11.81 -17.07 -7.44
C ASN A 10 10.46 -16.38 -7.26
N PRO A 11 9.96 -16.24 -6.01
CA PRO A 11 8.81 -15.39 -5.75
C PRO A 11 9.15 -13.95 -6.14
N VAL A 12 8.34 -13.36 -7.01
CA VAL A 12 8.39 -11.92 -7.28
C VAL A 12 7.70 -11.23 -6.11
N TYR A 13 8.45 -10.43 -5.35
CA TYR A 13 7.90 -9.57 -4.31
C TYR A 13 7.23 -8.37 -4.99
N CYS A 14 5.98 -8.55 -5.44
CA CYS A 14 5.10 -7.43 -5.81
C CYS A 14 4.73 -6.62 -4.55
N ASP A 15 4.08 -5.46 -4.74
CA ASP A 15 3.39 -4.78 -3.64
C ASP A 15 2.47 -5.77 -2.92
N ALA A 16 2.80 -6.07 -1.68
CA ALA A 16 2.18 -7.11 -0.88
C ALA A 16 2.07 -6.65 0.57
N PRO A 17 1.14 -7.22 1.35
CA PRO A 17 0.97 -6.84 2.75
C PRO A 17 2.23 -7.17 3.57
N GLU A 18 2.75 -6.20 4.32
CA GLU A 18 3.86 -6.43 5.25
C GLU A 18 3.35 -6.80 6.66
N PRO A 19 4.04 -7.67 7.41
CA PRO A 19 3.67 -8.02 8.77
C PRO A 19 3.53 -6.77 9.66
N TRP A 20 2.39 -6.64 10.33
CA TRP A 20 2.07 -5.51 11.23
C TRP A 20 1.95 -4.14 10.55
N GLN A 21 1.80 -4.10 9.23
CA GLN A 21 1.56 -2.84 8.50
C GLN A 21 0.25 -2.18 8.97
N ILE A 22 0.31 -0.87 9.18
CA ILE A 22 -0.84 -0.02 9.49
C ILE A 22 -0.99 0.98 8.35
N GLY A 23 -2.21 1.08 7.80
CA GLY A 23 -2.50 1.92 6.63
C GLY A 23 -2.52 1.11 5.33
N PHE A 24 -2.47 1.81 4.21
CA PHE A 24 -2.48 1.20 2.88
C PHE A 24 -1.07 0.83 2.39
N GLN A 25 -1.01 -0.03 1.38
CA GLN A 25 0.23 -0.36 0.64
C GLN A 25 0.61 0.76 -0.35
N ASP A 26 1.75 0.60 -1.02
CA ASP A 26 2.14 1.51 -2.08
C ASP A 26 1.17 1.42 -3.27
N GLY A 27 0.86 2.59 -3.83
CA GLY A 27 -0.09 2.73 -4.91
C GLY A 27 0.55 2.56 -6.28
N ALA A 28 0.02 1.64 -7.09
CA ALA A 28 0.45 1.46 -8.47
C ALA A 28 -0.43 2.20 -9.50
N SER A 29 -1.32 3.13 -9.06
CA SER A 29 -2.23 3.85 -9.96
C SER A 29 -2.60 5.26 -9.47
N PRO A 30 -2.90 6.22 -10.37
CA PRO A 30 -3.37 7.55 -9.99
C PRO A 30 -4.68 7.52 -9.19
N THR A 31 -5.54 6.54 -9.45
CA THR A 31 -6.79 6.37 -8.68
C THR A 31 -6.50 6.02 -7.23
N PHE A 32 -5.47 5.20 -6.97
CA PHE A 32 -5.07 4.86 -5.60
C PHE A 32 -4.54 6.08 -4.84
N GLU A 33 -3.72 6.91 -5.49
CA GLU A 33 -3.24 8.17 -4.91
C GLU A 33 -4.40 9.07 -4.49
N GLY A 34 -5.43 9.19 -5.33
CA GLY A 34 -6.65 9.93 -4.99
C GLY A 34 -7.42 9.34 -3.79
N ILE A 35 -7.44 8.01 -3.64
CA ILE A 35 -8.06 7.34 -2.48
C ILE A 35 -7.27 7.62 -1.21
N THR A 36 -5.94 7.52 -1.24
CA THR A 36 -5.09 7.78 -0.07
C THR A 36 -5.16 9.24 0.36
N GLU A 37 -5.19 10.17 -0.58
CA GLU A 37 -5.34 11.61 -0.30
C GLU A 37 -6.68 11.90 0.37
N LEU A 38 -7.78 11.34 -0.19
CA LEU A 38 -9.11 11.47 0.40
C LEU A 38 -9.18 10.86 1.81
N HIS A 39 -8.63 9.67 2.00
CA HIS A 39 -8.59 9.01 3.31
C HIS A 39 -7.89 9.89 4.35
N ASN A 40 -6.71 10.44 4.00
CA ASN A 40 -5.93 11.27 4.92
C ASN A 40 -6.67 12.56 5.30
N ALA A 41 -7.32 13.21 4.33
CA ALA A 41 -8.12 14.40 4.57
C ALA A 41 -9.30 14.14 5.51
N ILE A 42 -10.06 13.05 5.29
CA ILE A 42 -11.19 12.67 6.16
C ILE A 42 -10.69 12.32 7.56
N PHE A 43 -9.63 11.51 7.66
CA PHE A 43 -9.11 11.07 8.94
C PHE A 43 -8.62 12.22 9.81
N PHE A 44 -8.01 13.26 9.21
CA PHE A 44 -7.66 14.49 9.90
C PHE A 44 -8.88 15.13 10.59
N TYR A 45 -9.98 15.33 9.87
CA TYR A 45 -11.18 15.93 10.46
C TYR A 45 -11.80 15.03 11.54
N LEU A 46 -11.78 13.71 11.35
CA LEU A 46 -12.25 12.78 12.37
C LEU A 46 -11.42 12.87 13.66
N LEU A 47 -10.10 13.00 13.56
CA LEU A 47 -9.23 13.20 14.72
C LEU A 47 -9.48 14.55 15.41
N VAL A 48 -9.69 15.61 14.63
CA VAL A 48 -10.03 16.93 15.17
C VAL A 48 -11.35 16.87 15.95
N ILE A 49 -12.37 16.20 15.41
CA ILE A 49 -13.67 16.01 16.09
C ILE A 49 -13.54 15.11 17.33
N LEU A 50 -12.66 14.11 17.29
CA LEU A 50 -12.46 13.18 18.40
C LEU A 50 -11.81 13.86 19.61
N VAL A 51 -10.86 14.76 19.37
CA VAL A 51 -10.03 15.38 20.41
C VAL A 51 -10.53 16.78 20.83
N GLY A 52 -11.07 17.55 19.89
CA GLY A 52 -11.57 18.91 20.11
C GLY A 52 -12.99 18.94 20.65
#